data_AF-G0NEE9-F1
#
_entry.id   AF-G0NEE9-F1
#
_cell.length_a   1.000
_cell.length_b   1.000
_cell.length_c   1.000
_cell.angle_alpha   90.00
_cell.angle_beta   90.00
_cell.angle_gamma   90.00
#
_symmetry.space_group_name_H-M   'P 1'
#
loop_
_entity.id
_entity.type
_entity.pdbx_description
1 polymer ?
#
loop_
_entity_poly.entity_id
_entity_poly.type
_entity_poly.pdbx_seq_one_letter_code
_entity_poly.pdbx_strand_id
1 'polypeptide(L)'
;MKSSLVVTRDTNGPRTPTPTYLDVPENLMKSLVEMQVKQWEEHQEQKVEPMRRATRSDVNKMFKWSFNNSVEWASQFEPFLRLTNEHQKCVVSEYGFAFFLIDQAFKSAREWRNGYWLLQNETFLHADYFHGLENSGVTVDQEAVRYSFFGNK
;
A
#
# COMPACT_ATOMS: atom_id res chain seq x y z
N MET A 1 39.28 35.13 -12.60
CA MET A 1 37.96 34.99 -13.23
C MET A 1 37.77 33.53 -13.61
N LYS A 2 36.77 32.83 -13.05
CA LYS A 2 36.51 31.42 -13.37
C LYS A 2 35.64 31.35 -14.62
N SER A 3 36.11 30.63 -15.65
CA SER A 3 35.34 30.33 -16.85
C SER A 3 34.14 29.45 -16.48
N SER A 4 32.95 29.90 -16.85
CA SER A 4 31.69 29.21 -16.63
C SER A 4 31.59 28.04 -17.61
N LEU A 5 31.65 26.80 -17.12
CA LEU A 5 31.38 25.56 -17.87
C LEU A 5 29.87 25.34 -18.05
N VAL A 6 29.17 26.29 -18.66
CA VAL A 6 27.79 26.06 -19.10
C VAL A 6 27.86 25.38 -20.45
N VAL A 7 27.72 24.05 -20.45
CA VAL A 7 27.48 23.27 -21.66
C VAL A 7 26.09 23.65 -22.16
N THR A 8 26.02 24.50 -23.17
CA THR A 8 24.78 24.75 -23.91
C THR A 8 24.35 23.45 -24.57
N ARG A 9 23.22 22.88 -24.10
CA ARG A 9 22.60 21.70 -24.72
C ARG A 9 22.40 21.96 -26.21
N ASP A 10 22.91 21.05 -27.02
CA ASP A 10 22.77 21.06 -28.47
C ASP A 10 21.28 21.06 -28.85
N THR A 11 20.85 22.04 -29.65
CA THR A 11 19.45 22.26 -30.03
C THR A 11 19.01 21.45 -31.24
N ASN A 12 19.84 20.51 -31.70
CA ASN A 12 19.71 19.83 -32.99
C ASN A 12 18.96 18.48 -32.92
N GLY A 13 18.05 18.31 -31.96
CA GLY A 13 17.09 17.21 -31.92
C GLY A 13 15.65 17.69 -32.19
N PRO A 14 14.75 16.84 -32.72
CA PRO A 14 13.33 17.16 -32.83
C PRO A 14 12.80 17.65 -31.46
N ARG A 15 12.26 18.87 -31.42
CA ARG A 15 11.72 19.51 -30.19
C ARG A 15 10.35 18.98 -29.78
N THR A 16 9.73 18.17 -30.63
CA THR A 16 8.48 17.49 -30.34
C THR A 16 8.82 16.10 -29.84
N PRO A 17 8.42 15.72 -28.60
CA PRO A 17 8.43 14.32 -28.23
C PRO A 17 7.64 13.58 -29.32
N THR A 18 8.20 12.48 -29.84
CA THR A 18 7.43 11.57 -30.69
C THR A 18 6.14 11.30 -29.94
N PRO A 19 4.96 11.57 -30.52
CA PRO A 19 3.71 11.31 -29.82
C PRO A 19 3.66 9.81 -29.60
N THR A 20 4.01 9.38 -28.38
CA THR A 20 3.79 8.03 -27.92
C THR A 20 2.28 7.91 -27.83
N TYR A 21 1.66 7.43 -28.89
CA TYR A 21 0.25 7.08 -28.88
C TYR A 21 0.13 5.89 -27.93
N LEU A 22 -0.06 6.18 -26.64
CA LEU A 22 -0.45 5.18 -25.67
C LEU A 22 -1.88 4.82 -26.01
N ASP A 23 -2.06 3.66 -26.61
CA ASP A 23 -3.36 3.09 -26.90
C ASP A 23 -3.98 2.65 -25.56
N VAL A 24 -4.64 3.60 -24.89
CA VAL A 24 -5.28 3.37 -23.60
C VAL A 24 -6.64 2.73 -23.87
N PRO A 25 -6.91 1.50 -23.39
CA PRO A 25 -8.20 0.88 -23.59
C PRO A 25 -9.32 1.76 -23.01
N GLU A 26 -10.40 1.98 -23.77
CA GLU A 26 -11.53 2.82 -23.32
C GLU A 26 -12.16 2.30 -22.01
N ASN A 27 -12.09 1.00 -21.79
CA ASN A 27 -12.61 0.32 -20.60
C ASN A 27 -11.58 0.13 -19.48
N LEU A 28 -10.34 0.64 -19.62
CA LEU A 28 -9.25 0.40 -18.67
C LEU A 28 -9.68 0.72 -17.24
N MET A 29 -10.23 1.91 -17.01
CA MET A 29 -10.65 2.32 -15.66
C MET A 29 -11.71 1.41 -15.06
N LYS A 30 -12.68 0.96 -15.89
CA LYS A 30 -13.72 0.04 -15.43
C LYS A 30 -13.10 -1.30 -15.02
N SER A 31 -12.22 -1.86 -15.83
CA SER A 31 -11.52 -3.11 -15.55
C SER A 31 -10.65 -3.01 -14.27
N LEU A 32 -9.97 -1.88 -14.07
CA LEU A 32 -9.16 -1.65 -12.87
C LEU A 32 -10.02 -1.56 -11.60
N VAL A 33 -11.18 -0.91 -11.67
CA VAL A 33 -12.12 -0.84 -10.55
C VAL A 33 -12.70 -2.21 -10.23
N GLU A 34 -13.14 -2.96 -11.24
CA GLU A 34 -13.66 -4.34 -11.06
C GLU A 34 -12.60 -5.25 -10.43
N MET A 35 -11.34 -5.14 -10.86
CA MET A 35 -10.22 -5.83 -10.25
C MET A 35 -10.03 -5.46 -8.78
N GLN A 36 -10.01 -4.16 -8.45
CA GLN A 36 -9.85 -3.70 -7.06
C GLN A 36 -10.99 -4.18 -6.16
N VAL A 37 -12.23 -4.21 -6.66
CA VAL A 37 -13.39 -4.75 -5.92
C VAL A 37 -13.19 -6.23 -5.61
N LYS A 38 -12.79 -7.02 -6.62
CA LYS A 38 -12.52 -8.45 -6.44
C LYS A 38 -11.39 -8.71 -5.42
N GLN A 39 -10.29 -7.98 -5.54
CA GLN A 39 -9.17 -8.07 -4.59
C GLN A 39 -9.63 -7.74 -3.16
N TRP A 40 -10.46 -6.72 -3.00
CA TRP A 40 -11.04 -6.39 -1.70
C TRP A 40 -11.87 -7.54 -1.14
N GLU A 41 -12.79 -8.11 -1.92
CA GLU A 41 -13.63 -9.25 -1.53
C GLU A 41 -12.80 -10.46 -1.08
N GLU A 42 -11.77 -10.85 -1.85
CA GLU A 42 -10.85 -11.94 -1.50
C GLU A 42 -10.11 -11.69 -0.18
N HIS A 43 -9.77 -10.44 0.12
CA HIS A 43 -9.18 -10.06 1.41
C HIS A 43 -10.21 -10.13 2.54
N GLN A 44 -11.49 -9.77 2.28
CA GLN A 44 -12.58 -9.85 3.26
C GLN A 44 -12.89 -11.30 3.66
N GLU A 45 -12.78 -12.26 2.73
CA GLU A 45 -12.94 -13.69 3.05
C GLU A 45 -11.86 -14.19 4.03
N GLN A 46 -10.73 -13.51 4.07
CA GLN A 46 -9.56 -13.88 4.85
C GLN A 46 -9.39 -13.05 6.12
N LYS A 47 -10.47 -12.42 6.57
CA LYS A 47 -10.54 -11.70 7.85
C LYS A 47 -10.33 -12.64 9.03
N VAL A 48 -9.78 -12.06 10.08
CA VAL A 48 -9.56 -12.75 11.35
C VAL A 48 -10.63 -12.28 12.34
N GLU A 49 -11.49 -13.23 12.75
CA GLU A 49 -12.53 -13.01 13.75
C GLU A 49 -12.33 -13.98 14.93
N PRO A 50 -12.35 -13.52 16.20
CA PRO A 50 -12.47 -12.11 16.60
C PRO A 50 -11.21 -11.30 16.29
N MET A 51 -11.38 -9.99 16.07
CA MET A 51 -10.29 -9.02 15.91
C MET A 51 -9.23 -9.19 17.01
N ARG A 52 -7.96 -9.30 16.60
CA ARG A 52 -6.81 -9.51 17.50
C ARG A 52 -5.57 -8.73 17.05
N ARG A 53 -4.55 -8.68 17.92
CA ARG A 53 -3.23 -8.11 17.57
C ARG A 53 -2.63 -8.83 16.37
N ALA A 54 -2.02 -8.06 15.47
CA ALA A 54 -1.33 -8.57 14.31
C ALA A 54 -0.04 -9.31 14.73
N THR A 55 0.11 -10.52 14.21
CA THR A 55 1.34 -11.30 14.30
C THR A 55 2.25 -10.96 13.11
N ARG A 56 3.50 -11.43 13.17
CA ARG A 56 4.41 -11.36 12.00
C ARG A 56 3.81 -12.02 10.76
N SER A 57 3.02 -13.09 10.94
CA SER A 57 2.36 -13.79 9.84
C SER A 57 1.29 -12.93 9.17
N ASP A 58 0.50 -12.18 9.95
CA ASP A 58 -0.52 -11.27 9.41
C ASP A 58 0.14 -10.16 8.59
N VAL A 59 1.19 -9.54 9.12
CA VAL A 59 1.95 -8.49 8.40
C VAL A 59 2.54 -9.03 7.10
N ASN A 60 3.19 -10.19 7.15
CA ASN A 60 3.74 -10.84 5.94
C ASN A 60 2.66 -11.17 4.92
N LYS A 61 1.47 -11.57 5.38
CA LYS A 61 0.33 -11.85 4.51
C LYS A 61 -0.15 -10.57 3.80
N MET A 62 -0.21 -9.44 4.50
CA MET A 62 -0.63 -8.18 3.90
C MET A 62 0.35 -7.70 2.83
N PHE A 63 1.66 -7.86 3.07
CA PHE A 63 2.66 -7.58 2.04
C PHE A 63 2.50 -8.47 0.81
N LYS A 64 2.30 -9.78 1.00
CA LYS A 64 2.07 -10.71 -0.12
C LYS A 64 0.86 -10.30 -0.96
N TRP A 65 -0.25 -9.96 -0.32
CA TRP A 65 -1.44 -9.46 -1.01
C TRP A 65 -1.14 -8.19 -1.79
N SER A 66 -0.49 -7.21 -1.15
CA SER A 66 -0.21 -5.93 -1.79
C SER A 66 0.73 -6.06 -2.99
N PHE A 67 1.75 -6.92 -2.90
CA PHE A 67 2.61 -7.23 -4.04
C PHE A 67 1.85 -7.94 -5.16
N ASN A 68 1.04 -8.95 -4.85
CA ASN A 68 0.25 -9.66 -5.86
C ASN A 68 -0.72 -8.72 -6.57
N ASN A 69 -1.45 -7.89 -5.81
CA ASN A 69 -2.41 -6.93 -6.34
C ASN A 69 -1.70 -5.89 -7.23
N SER A 70 -0.53 -5.41 -6.81
CA SER A 70 0.26 -4.47 -7.62
C SER A 70 0.76 -5.08 -8.92
N VAL A 71 1.12 -6.37 -8.93
CA VAL A 71 1.52 -7.10 -10.15
C VAL A 71 0.33 -7.25 -11.09
N GLU A 72 -0.82 -7.66 -10.57
CA GLU A 72 -2.04 -7.84 -11.36
C GLU A 72 -2.49 -6.51 -12.00
N TRP A 73 -2.45 -5.42 -11.21
CA TRP A 73 -2.75 -4.08 -11.67
C TRP A 73 -1.74 -3.59 -12.72
N ALA A 74 -0.44 -3.73 -12.46
CA ALA A 74 0.60 -3.31 -13.39
C ALA A 74 0.55 -4.10 -14.71
N SER A 75 0.12 -5.37 -14.66
CA SER A 75 -0.02 -6.23 -15.84
C SER A 75 -1.12 -5.75 -16.80
N GLN A 76 -1.99 -4.82 -16.39
CA GLN A 76 -2.95 -4.17 -17.29
C GLN A 76 -2.28 -3.14 -18.21
N PHE A 77 -1.02 -2.78 -17.96
CA PHE A 77 -0.29 -1.78 -18.71
C PHE A 77 0.76 -2.45 -19.60
N GLU A 78 0.57 -2.30 -20.90
CA GLU A 78 1.48 -2.81 -21.93
C GLU A 78 2.97 -2.43 -21.70
N PRO A 79 3.30 -1.18 -21.27
CA PRO A 79 4.68 -0.83 -20.95
C PRO A 79 5.30 -1.68 -19.84
N PHE A 80 4.53 -2.09 -18.83
CA PHE A 80 5.02 -2.94 -17.74
C PHE A 80 5.35 -4.34 -18.23
N LEU A 81 4.52 -4.89 -19.13
CA LEU A 81 4.73 -6.21 -19.72
C LEU A 81 6.00 -6.27 -20.60
N ARG A 82 6.40 -5.14 -21.19
CA ARG A 82 7.64 -5.02 -21.99
C ARG A 82 8.91 -4.91 -21.16
N LEU A 83 8.81 -4.66 -19.85
CA LEU A 83 9.99 -4.55 -18.99
C LEU A 83 10.65 -5.92 -18.80
N THR A 84 11.97 -5.92 -18.67
CA THR A 84 12.71 -7.09 -18.18
C THR A 84 12.27 -7.45 -16.76
N ASN A 85 12.38 -8.72 -16.36
CA ASN A 85 12.07 -9.18 -15.00
C ASN A 85 12.72 -8.35 -13.88
N GLU A 86 13.94 -7.85 -14.08
CA GLU A 86 14.65 -7.02 -13.09
C GLU A 86 13.95 -5.66 -12.90
N HIS A 87 13.64 -4.97 -13.99
CA HIS A 87 12.88 -3.72 -13.94
C HIS A 87 11.44 -3.91 -13.42
N GLN A 88 10.76 -5.01 -13.77
CA GLN A 88 9.45 -5.32 -13.21
C GLN A 88 9.51 -5.48 -11.69
N LYS A 89 10.54 -6.16 -11.16
CA LYS A 89 10.75 -6.27 -9.70
C LYS A 89 10.97 -4.91 -9.06
N CYS A 90 11.71 -4.00 -9.70
CA CYS A 90 11.91 -2.65 -9.18
C CYS A 90 10.57 -1.90 -9.07
N VAL A 91 9.79 -1.89 -10.15
CA VAL A 91 8.43 -1.31 -10.19
C VAL A 91 7.57 -1.90 -9.07
N VAL A 92 7.42 -3.23 -9.03
CA VAL A 92 6.58 -3.92 -8.04
C VAL A 92 7.05 -3.67 -6.60
N SER A 93 8.36 -3.51 -6.37
CA SER A 93 8.89 -3.24 -5.03
C SER A 93 8.43 -1.89 -4.48
N GLU A 94 8.32 -0.87 -5.33
CA GLU A 94 7.80 0.45 -4.96
C GLU A 94 6.27 0.46 -4.88
N TYR A 95 5.60 -0.01 -5.93
CA TYR A 95 4.13 0.04 -6.00
C TYR A 95 3.47 -0.94 -5.03
N GLY A 96 4.04 -2.11 -4.78
CA GLY A 96 3.49 -3.06 -3.81
C GLY A 96 3.40 -2.48 -2.41
N PHE A 97 4.35 -1.65 -2.00
CA PHE A 97 4.27 -0.91 -0.75
C PHE A 97 3.19 0.19 -0.79
N ALA A 98 3.04 0.88 -1.93
CA ALA A 98 1.98 1.87 -2.11
C ALA A 98 0.57 1.24 -2.03
N PHE A 99 0.35 0.09 -2.64
CA PHE A 99 -0.90 -0.68 -2.53
C PHE A 99 -1.22 -1.03 -1.08
N PHE A 100 -0.22 -1.49 -0.33
CA PHE A 100 -0.38 -1.75 1.11
C PHE A 100 -0.87 -0.50 1.84
N LEU A 101 -0.21 0.65 1.64
CA LEU A 101 -0.56 1.90 2.31
C LEU A 101 -1.92 2.45 1.92
N ILE A 102 -2.30 2.37 0.64
CA ILE A 102 -3.59 2.88 0.15
C ILE A 102 -4.74 2.06 0.72
N ASP A 103 -4.66 0.73 0.66
CA ASP A 103 -5.68 -0.15 1.25
C ASP A 103 -5.83 0.09 2.75
N GLN A 104 -4.69 0.28 3.43
CA GLN A 104 -4.65 0.64 4.85
C GLN A 104 -5.29 1.99 5.13
N ALA A 105 -4.98 3.01 4.33
CA ALA A 105 -5.52 4.35 4.49
C ALA A 105 -7.02 4.39 4.24
N PHE A 106 -7.50 3.69 3.21
CA PHE A 106 -8.92 3.58 2.90
C PHE A 106 -9.71 2.97 4.06
N LYS A 107 -9.19 1.87 4.63
CA LYS A 107 -9.82 1.23 5.79
C LYS A 107 -9.76 2.12 7.03
N SER A 108 -8.59 2.69 7.32
CA SER A 108 -8.38 3.55 8.49
C SER A 108 -9.23 4.81 8.43
N ALA A 109 -9.50 5.38 7.25
CA ALA A 109 -10.39 6.53 7.10
C ALA A 109 -11.83 6.25 7.56
N ARG A 110 -12.28 4.99 7.54
CA ARG A 110 -13.63 4.57 7.92
C ARG A 110 -13.71 4.06 9.36
N GLU A 111 -12.66 3.40 9.83
CA GLU A 111 -12.68 2.58 11.04
C GLU A 111 -11.64 3.01 12.08
N TRP A 112 -11.10 4.23 11.97
CA TRP A 112 -10.06 4.74 12.86
C TRP A 112 -10.44 4.58 14.35
N ARG A 113 -9.54 3.97 15.11
CA ARG A 113 -9.59 3.91 16.57
C ARG A 113 -8.27 4.40 17.15
N ASN A 114 -8.34 5.24 18.18
CA ASN A 114 -7.15 5.83 18.79
C ASN A 114 -6.16 4.75 19.26
N GLY A 115 -4.91 4.87 18.80
CA GLY A 115 -3.83 3.96 19.18
C GLY A 115 -3.77 2.65 18.41
N TYR A 116 -4.73 2.40 17.50
CA TYR A 116 -4.79 1.19 16.67
C TYR A 116 -4.48 1.53 15.21
N TRP A 117 -3.59 0.76 14.60
CA TRP A 117 -3.37 0.71 13.16
C TRP A 117 -3.94 -0.61 12.62
N LEU A 118 -5.05 -0.52 11.89
CA LEU A 118 -5.86 -1.66 11.47
C LEU A 118 -5.42 -2.22 10.12
N LEU A 119 -4.97 -3.48 10.11
CA LEU A 119 -4.59 -4.23 8.92
C LEU A 119 -5.81 -4.69 8.10
N GLN A 120 -5.60 -5.00 6.82
CA GLN A 120 -6.68 -5.35 5.88
C GLN A 120 -7.48 -6.57 6.35
N ASN A 121 -6.83 -7.52 7.04
CA ASN A 121 -7.44 -8.75 7.57
C ASN A 121 -8.12 -8.61 8.96
N GLU A 122 -8.45 -7.40 9.41
CA GLU A 122 -9.04 -7.12 10.73
C GLU A 122 -8.11 -7.38 11.93
N THR A 123 -6.81 -7.56 11.70
CA THR A 123 -5.83 -7.53 12.79
C THR A 123 -5.30 -6.12 13.01
N PHE A 124 -4.77 -5.82 14.20
CA PHE A 124 -4.29 -4.48 14.51
C PHE A 124 -2.87 -4.45 15.07
N LEU A 125 -2.14 -3.38 14.75
CA LEU A 125 -0.94 -2.96 15.49
C LEU A 125 -1.38 -1.89 16.50
N HIS A 126 -0.85 -1.95 17.72
CA HIS A 126 -1.13 -0.93 18.73
C HIS A 126 0.18 -0.19 19.08
N ALA A 127 0.08 1.07 19.51
CA ALA A 127 1.24 1.91 19.78
C ALA A 127 2.22 1.33 20.84
N ASP A 128 1.73 0.46 21.72
CA ASP A 128 2.53 -0.25 22.73
C ASP A 128 3.27 -1.50 22.21
N TYR A 129 3.26 -1.77 20.91
CA TYR A 129 3.83 -2.99 20.32
C TYR A 129 5.30 -3.23 20.69
N PHE A 130 6.08 -2.16 20.90
CA PHE A 130 7.48 -2.23 21.30
C PHE A 130 7.72 -2.54 22.79
N HIS A 131 6.67 -2.64 23.61
CA HIS A 131 6.79 -2.84 25.06
C HIS A 131 6.87 -4.32 25.47
N GLY A 132 7.00 -5.25 24.51
CA GLY A 132 7.17 -6.69 24.82
C GLY A 132 5.94 -7.34 25.46
N LEU A 133 4.77 -6.69 25.41
CA LEU A 133 3.51 -7.23 25.90
C LEU A 133 2.98 -8.26 24.88
N GLU A 134 3.57 -9.45 24.89
CA GLU A 134 2.99 -10.61 24.22
C GLU A 134 1.64 -10.92 24.87
N ASN A 135 0.57 -10.82 24.07
CA ASN A 135 -0.69 -11.55 24.27
C ASN A 135 -1.30 -11.53 25.69
N SER A 136 -1.16 -10.45 26.46
CA SER A 136 -2.13 -10.21 27.53
C SER A 136 -3.44 -9.92 26.81
N GLY A 137 -4.41 -10.83 26.98
CA GLY A 137 -5.70 -10.82 26.29
C GLY A 137 -6.40 -9.49 26.46
N VAL A 138 -6.11 -8.54 25.56
CA VAL A 138 -6.92 -7.36 25.35
C VAL A 138 -8.16 -7.87 24.60
N THR A 139 -9.02 -8.59 25.34
CA THR A 139 -10.45 -8.47 25.12
C THR A 139 -10.71 -6.97 25.15
N VAL A 140 -11.33 -6.47 24.09
CA VAL A 140 -11.55 -5.05 23.85
C VAL A 140 -12.39 -4.48 25.00
N ASP A 141 -11.73 -4.07 26.08
CA ASP A 141 -12.33 -3.25 27.13
C ASP A 141 -12.14 -1.80 26.68
N GLN A 142 -13.18 -1.29 26.05
CA GLN A 142 -13.25 0.03 25.40
C GLN A 142 -13.00 1.21 26.37
N GLU A 143 -12.89 0.95 27.68
CA GLU A 143 -12.80 1.99 28.71
C GLU A 143 -11.38 2.18 29.30
N ALA A 144 -10.49 1.19 29.26
CA ALA A 144 -9.22 1.26 29.99
C ALA A 144 -8.15 2.18 29.35
N VAL A 145 -8.19 2.36 28.02
CA VAL A 145 -7.21 3.20 27.31
C VAL A 145 -7.52 4.70 27.46
N ARG A 146 -8.76 5.05 27.83
CA ARG A 146 -9.16 6.47 27.99
C ARG A 146 -8.65 7.09 29.30
N TYR A 147 -8.40 6.28 30.33
CA TYR A 147 -7.99 6.76 31.65
C TYR A 147 -6.47 6.76 31.89
N SER A 148 -5.69 6.04 31.09
CA SER A 148 -4.23 5.97 31.27
C SER A 148 -3.48 7.21 30.74
N PHE A 149 -4.10 8.04 29.89
CA PHE A 149 -3.48 9.26 29.35
C PHE A 149 -3.89 10.56 30.07
N PHE A 150 -4.89 10.55 30.95
CA PHE A 150 -5.38 11.76 31.64
C PHE A 150 -5.14 11.81 33.16
N GLY A 151 -4.43 10.83 33.73
CA GLY A 151 -4.14 10.80 35.17
C GLY A 151 -2.65 10.90 35.49
N ASN A 152 -2.11 12.13 35.51
CA ASN A 152 -1.08 12.57 36.45
C ASN A 152 -0.74 14.05 36.16
N LYS A 153 -1.49 14.93 36.82
CA LYS A 153 -1.04 16.25 37.24
C LYS A 153 -1.30 16.38 38.73
#